data_AF-A0A7K1XUQ0-F1
#
_entry.id   AF-A0A7K1XUQ0-F1
#
_cell.length_a   1.000
_cell.length_b   1.000
_cell.length_c   1.000
_cell.angle_alpha   90.00
_cell.angle_beta   90.00
_cell.angle_gamma   90.00
#
_symmetry.space_group_name_H-M   'P 1'
#
loop_
_entity.id
_entity.type
_entity.pdbx_description
1 polymer ?
#
loop_
_entity_poly.entity_id
_entity_poly.type
_entity_poly.pdbx_seq_one_letter_code
_entity_poly.pdbx_strand_id
1 'polypeptide(L)' 'MAEIILGAVVIFIIFSQQIIAGLMAKSMGRSFWFWFGIAFLLPVIAVIILAMKEDKNPGGNHELADHVKKRNEAR' A
#
# COMPACT_ATOMS: atom_id res chain seq x y z
N MET A 1 5.31 -23.01 16.24
CA MET A 1 4.54 -23.91 15.32
C MET A 1 3.31 -23.20 14.78
N ALA A 2 2.50 -22.57 15.64
CA ALA A 2 1.37 -21.74 15.23
C ALA A 2 1.77 -20.53 14.38
N GLU A 3 2.96 -19.95 14.60
CA GLU A 3 3.44 -18.81 13.79
C GLU A 3 3.71 -19.20 12.33
N ILE A 4 4.16 -20.43 12.09
CA ILE A 4 4.42 -20.93 10.73
C ILE A 4 3.11 -21.09 9.97
N ILE A 5 2.08 -21.62 10.64
CA ILE A 5 0.74 -21.79 10.07
C ILE A 5 0.13 -20.42 9.78
N LEU A 6 0.20 -19.50 10.74
CA LEU A 6 -0.29 -18.13 10.57
C LEU A 6 0.43 -17.43 9.41
N GLY A 7 1.76 -17.53 9.35
CA GLY A 7 2.56 -16.97 8.27
C GLY A 7 2.17 -17.53 6.90
N ALA A 8 1.96 -18.85 6.80
CA ALA A 8 1.53 -19.48 5.56
C ALA A 8 0.13 -18.99 5.11
N VAL A 9 -0.81 -18.83 6.04
CA VAL A 9 -2.15 -18.31 5.74
C VAL A 9 -2.09 -16.87 5.25
N VAL A 10 -1.30 -16.01 5.91
CA VAL A 10 -1.13 -14.61 5.50
C VAL A 10 -0.51 -14.52 4.11
N ILE A 11 0.55 -15.29 3.85
CA ILE A 11 1.18 -15.34 2.52
C ILE A 11 0.17 -15.82 1.48
N PHE A 12 -0.60 -16.87 1.79
CA PHE A 12 -1.62 -17.39 0.87
C PHE A 12 -2.68 -16.34 0.54
N ILE A 13 -3.20 -15.61 1.53
CA ILE A 13 -4.18 -14.54 1.32
C ILE A 13 -3.60 -13.45 0.41
N ILE A 14 -2.37 -12.99 0.68
CA ILE A 14 -1.71 -11.96 -0.13
C ILE A 14 -1.49 -12.46 -1.57
N PHE A 15 -1.03 -13.70 -1.74
CA PHE A 15 -0.74 -14.26 -3.06
C PHE A 15 -2.01 -14.62 -3.84
N SER A 16 -3.09 -14.98 -3.16
CA SER A 16 -4.36 -15.37 -3.76
C SER A 16 -4.94 -14.27 -4.64
N GLN A 17 -4.80 -13.01 -4.26
CA GLN A 17 -5.29 -11.86 -5.03
C GLN A 17 -4.62 -11.78 -6.41
N GLN A 18 -3.33 -12.14 -6.48
CA GLN A 18 -2.54 -12.06 -7.72
C GLN A 18 -2.89 -13.25 -8.62
N ILE A 19 -3.11 -14.42 -8.02
CA ILE A 19 -3.58 -15.62 -8.73
C ILE A 19 -4.99 -15.37 -9.30
N ILE A 20 -5.91 -14.77 -8.53
CA ILE A 20 -7.27 -14.45 -8.97
C ILE A 20 -7.24 -13.51 -10.19
N ALA A 21 -6.38 -12.48 -10.18
CA ALA A 21 -6.21 -11.59 -11.31
C ALA A 21 -5.73 -12.35 -12.57
N GLY A 22 -4.77 -13.26 -12.43
CA GLY A 22 -4.32 -14.12 -13.51
C GLY A 22 -5.40 -15.08 -14.02
N LEU A 23 -6.17 -15.70 -13.13
CA LEU A 23 -7.27 -16.60 -13.48
C LEU A 23 -8.39 -15.86 -14.23
N MET A 24 -8.73 -14.66 -13.78
CA MET A 24 -9.70 -13.80 -14.44
C MET A 24 -9.23 -13.35 -15.83
N ALA A 25 -7.95 -13.04 -15.98
CA ALA A 25 -7.40 -12.76 -17.31
C ALA A 25 -7.49 -13.97 -18.25
N LYS A 26 -7.21 -15.18 -17.73
CA LYS A 26 -7.34 -16.42 -18.50
C LYS A 26 -8.78 -16.68 -18.92
N SER A 27 -9.77 -16.45 -18.05
CA SER A 27 -11.20 -16.61 -18.41
C SER A 27 -11.67 -15.58 -19.45
N MET A 28 -10.98 -14.45 -19.57
CA MET A 28 -11.21 -13.43 -20.60
C MET A 28 -10.41 -13.66 -21.90
N GLY A 29 -9.73 -14.80 -22.04
CA GLY A 29 -8.92 -15.12 -23.23
C GLY A 29 -7.59 -14.38 -23.30
N ARG A 30 -7.11 -13.82 -22.19
CA ARG A 30 -5.79 -13.16 -22.10
C ARG A 30 -4.76 -14.04 -21.40
N SER A 31 -3.48 -13.69 -21.54
CA SER A 31 -2.37 -14.46 -20.97
C SER A 31 -2.32 -14.39 -19.45
N PHE A 32 -2.49 -15.53 -18.77
CA PHE A 32 -2.40 -15.65 -17.31
C PHE A 32 -1.11 -15.02 -16.76
N TRP A 33 0.05 -15.41 -17.30
CA TRP A 33 1.36 -15.00 -16.79
C TRP A 33 1.63 -13.51 -16.95
N PHE A 34 1.15 -12.92 -18.05
CA PHE A 34 1.27 -11.49 -18.29
C PHE A 34 0.46 -10.69 -17.26
N TRP A 35 -0.79 -11.08 -17.04
CA TRP A 35 -1.70 -10.39 -16.11
C TRP A 35 -1.37 -10.65 -14.64
N PHE A 36 -0.89 -11.85 -14.30
CA PHE A 36 -0.31 -12.16 -12.99
C PHE A 36 0.91 -11.27 -12.70
N GLY A 37 1.82 -11.14 -13.67
CA GLY A 37 2.99 -10.28 -13.56
C GLY A 37 2.63 -8.81 -13.38
N ILE A 38 1.64 -8.31 -14.14
CA ILE A 38 1.15 -6.93 -14.00
C ILE A 38 0.54 -6.71 -12.61
N ALA A 39 -0.32 -7.62 -12.13
CA ALA A 39 -0.94 -7.50 -10.81
C ALA A 39 0.10 -7.50 -9.68
N PHE A 40 1.21 -8.24 -9.85
CA PHE A 40 2.32 -8.24 -8.90
C PHE A 40 3.18 -6.97 -8.99
N LEU A 41 3.39 -6.42 -10.19
CA LEU A 41 4.16 -5.19 -10.41
C LEU A 41 3.43 -3.92 -9.98
N LEU A 42 2.10 -3.90 -10.08
CA LEU A 42 1.27 -2.71 -9.85
C LEU A 42 1.46 -2.10 -8.44
N PRO A 43 1.49 -2.87 -7.34
CA PRO A 43 1.82 -2.35 -6.01
C PRO A 43 3.20 -1.69 -5.94
N VAL A 44 4.22 -2.27 -6.58
CA VAL A 44 5.58 -1.73 -6.60
C VAL A 44 5.63 -0.39 -7.33
N ILE A 45 5.00 -0.34 -8.51
CA ILE A 45 4.92 0.88 -9.32
C ILE A 45 4.14 1.96 -8.58
N ALA A 46 3.05 1.61 -7.89
CA ALA A 46 2.26 2.56 -7.10
C ALA A 46 3.09 3.22 -5.99
N VAL A 47 3.92 2.45 -5.27
CA VAL A 47 4.82 2.98 -4.24
C VAL A 47 5.88 3.89 -4.86
N ILE A 48 6.48 3.51 -5.98
CA ILE A 48 7.48 4.34 -6.68
C ILE A 48 6.87 5.69 -7.08
N ILE A 49 5.69 5.67 -7.71
CA ILE A 49 5.00 6.90 -8.12
C ILE A 49 4.70 7.77 -6.90
N LEU A 50 4.19 7.18 -5.82
CA LEU A 50 3.86 7.91 -4.61
C LEU A 50 5.11 8.54 -3.97
N ALA A 51 6.22 7.81 -3.92
CA ALA A 51 7.48 8.30 -3.37
C ALA A 51 8.10 9.43 -4.21
N MET A 52 7.90 9.40 -5.53
CA MET A 52 8.38 10.46 -6.43
C MET A 52 7.45 11.66 -6.51
N LYS A 53 6.19 11.51 -6.07
CA LYS A 53 5.21 12.58 -6.14
C LYS A 53 5.53 13.62 -5.07
N GLU A 54 5.70 14.86 -5.50
CA GLU A 54 5.94 15.99 -4.60
C GLU A 54 4.77 16.16 -3.62
N ASP A 55 5.10 16.43 -2.36
CA ASP A 55 4.12 16.58 -1.30
C ASP A 55 3.24 17.80 -1.59
N LYS A 56 1.94 17.56 -1.77
CA LYS A 56 0.97 18.63 -2.00
C LYS A 56 0.71 19.51 -0.75
N ASN A 57 1.31 19.18 0.39
CA ASN A 57 1.23 19.98 1.61
C ASN A 57 2.61 20.54 2.01
N PRO A 58 3.08 21.63 1.37
CA PRO A 58 4.39 22.22 1.66
C PRO A 58 4.48 22.90 3.05
N GLY A 59 3.42 22.88 3.85
CA GLY A 59 3.31 23.64 5.10
C GLY A 59 2.51 22.92 6.16
N GLY A 60 2.92 21.71 6.55
CA GLY A 60 2.41 21.01 7.73
C GLY A 60 2.74 21.73 9.06
N ASN A 61 2.54 23.05 9.14
CA ASN A 61 2.30 23.75 10.40
C ASN A 61 0.96 23.23 10.93
N HIS A 62 0.98 22.06 11.56
CA HIS A 62 -0.06 21.73 12.52
C HIS A 62 -0.02 22.86 13.55
N GLU A 63 -1.04 23.70 13.56
CA GLU A 63 -1.14 24.73 14.59
C GLU A 63 -1.05 24.03 15.94
N LEU A 64 -0.04 24.41 16.73
CA LEU A 64 0.12 23.92 18.09
C LEU A 64 -1.21 24.11 18.80
N ALA A 65 -1.72 23.03 19.43
CA ALA A 65 -2.97 23.07 20.17
C ALA A 65 -2.99 24.28 21.10
N ASP A 66 -4.13 24.95 21.21
CA ASP A 66 -4.25 26.27 21.85
C ASP A 66 -3.66 26.34 23.27
N HIS A 67 -3.64 25.21 23.99
CA HIS A 67 -3.04 25.11 25.31
C HIS A 67 -1.50 25.18 25.33
N VAL A 68 -0.82 24.83 24.22
CA VAL A 68 0.64 24.99 24.06
C VAL A 68 0.99 26.43 23.72
N LYS A 69 0.21 27.09 22.85
CA LYS A 69 0.37 28.54 22.56
C LYS A 69 0.22 29.37 23.84
N LYS A 70 -0.84 29.13 24.61
CA LYS A 70 -1.14 29.85 25.87
C LYS A 70 -0.06 29.67 26.95
N ARG A 71 0.62 28.53 27.00
CA ARG A 71 1.74 28.29 27.93
C ARG A 71 2.96 29.17 27.59
N ASN A 72 3.25 29.36 26.30
CA ASN A 72 4.41 30.13 25.86
C ASN A 72 4.19 31.64 25.96
N GLU A 73 2.96 32.12 25.82
CA GLU A 73 2.61 33.55 26.01
C GLU A 73 2.64 33.99 27.49
N ALA A 74 2.48 33.04 28.41
CA ALA A 74 2.49 33.29 29.85
C ALA A 74 3.90 33.26 30.48
N ARG A 75 4.96 33.18 29.68
CA ARG A 75 6.36 33.08 30.10
C ARG A 75 7.16 34.28 29.59
#